data_AF-A0A1D6MKA2-F1
#
_entry.id   AF-A0A1D6MKA2-F1
#
_cell.length_a   1.000
_cell.length_b   1.000
_cell.length_c   1.000
_cell.angle_alpha   90.00
_cell.angle_beta   90.00
_cell.angle_gamma   90.00
#
_symmetry.space_group_name_H-M   'P 1'
#
loop_
_entity.id
_entity.type
_entity.pdbx_description
1 polymer ?
#
loop_
_entity_poly.entity_id
_entity_poly.type
_entity_poly.pdbx_seq_one_letter_code
_entity_poly.pdbx_strand_id
1 'polypeptide(L)'
;MARAEKIRSGSTALATASTETPGRSTDHRRALYFAAFLVLADAALVALIVAFVPYTKIDWDAYMSQVDAFLEGERDYTKIEGDTGPLVYPAGFLYVYSAVKFLTGGRVFPAQILFGVLYIVNLSLTLLLYVKTEVLPWWALGLLCLSKRVHSIFVLRLFNDCFAMTLLHAAMVLIIYRKWYLGLVVFSGAVSIKMNVLLFAPSLLLLMVKAMSIKGVFFALLGAAVVQVLLGMPFLLSHPGL
;
A
#
# COMPACT_ATOMS: atom_id res chain seq x y z
N MET A 1 -7.96 17.80 74.38
CA MET A 1 -8.45 16.55 73.78
C MET A 1 -9.18 16.94 72.49
N ALA A 2 -8.47 16.93 71.35
CA ALA A 2 -8.60 15.93 70.27
C ALA A 2 -9.91 16.15 69.46
N ARG A 3 -9.98 16.20 68.13
CA ARG A 3 -9.09 16.05 66.96
C ARG A 3 -10.07 16.15 65.76
N ALA A 4 -9.64 16.73 64.63
CA ALA A 4 -9.91 16.28 63.25
C ALA A 4 -10.22 17.41 62.25
N GLU A 5 -9.25 17.60 61.36
CA GLU A 5 -9.34 18.28 60.06
C GLU A 5 -10.48 17.74 59.19
N LYS A 6 -11.04 18.62 58.36
CA LYS A 6 -11.67 18.20 57.09
C LYS A 6 -11.19 19.10 55.95
N ILE A 7 -10.13 18.63 55.30
CA ILE A 7 -9.63 19.06 53.99
C ILE A 7 -10.40 18.29 52.91
N ARG A 8 -11.06 19.02 51.98
CA ARG A 8 -11.52 18.68 50.61
C ARG A 8 -12.72 19.57 50.29
N SER A 9 -12.96 20.12 49.11
CA SER A 9 -12.46 19.90 47.76
C SER A 9 -13.06 21.00 46.91
N GLY A 10 -12.28 21.70 46.10
CA GLY A 10 -12.76 22.77 45.23
C GLY A 10 -11.70 23.19 44.20
N SER A 11 -11.11 22.18 43.56
CA SER A 11 -10.12 22.33 42.50
C SER A 11 -10.71 23.14 41.34
N THR A 12 -10.13 24.31 41.11
CA THR A 12 -9.69 24.82 39.80
C THR A 12 -10.36 24.16 38.60
N ALA A 13 -11.45 24.75 38.13
CA ALA A 13 -11.92 24.56 36.76
C ALA A 13 -10.95 25.31 35.82
N LEU A 14 -9.80 24.69 35.53
CA LEU A 14 -8.94 25.14 34.45
C LEU A 14 -9.59 24.69 33.15
N ALA A 15 -10.35 25.60 32.54
CA ALA A 15 -10.81 25.45 31.17
C ALA A 15 -9.60 25.22 30.27
N THR A 16 -9.43 24.00 29.77
CA THR A 16 -8.56 23.70 28.65
C THR A 16 -9.17 24.32 27.40
N ALA A 17 -8.95 25.63 27.23
CA ALA A 17 -9.08 26.27 25.93
C ALA A 17 -8.02 25.63 25.01
N SER A 18 -8.48 24.80 24.08
CA SER A 18 -7.69 24.35 22.94
C SER A 18 -7.35 25.58 22.09
N THR A 19 -6.23 26.21 22.38
CA THR A 19 -5.62 27.21 21.51
C THR A 19 -5.09 26.49 20.27
N GLU A 20 -5.94 26.31 19.26
CA GLU A 20 -5.46 26.05 17.91
C GLU A 20 -4.70 27.29 17.43
N THR A 21 -3.40 27.13 17.19
CA THR A 21 -2.55 28.19 16.66
C THR A 21 -3.07 28.62 15.28
N PRO A 22 -3.39 29.90 15.05
CA PRO A 22 -4.05 30.39 13.82
C PRO A 22 -3.35 30.02 12.50
N GLY A 23 -2.03 29.76 12.54
CA GLY A 23 -1.25 29.36 11.36
C GLY A 23 -1.31 27.86 11.01
N ARG A 24 -1.77 26.98 11.92
CA ARG A 24 -1.71 25.52 11.73
C ARG A 24 -2.79 25.00 10.77
N SER A 25 -4.01 25.54 10.85
CA SER A 25 -5.13 25.12 9.98
C SER A 25 -5.03 25.66 8.54
N THR A 26 -4.31 26.77 8.35
CA THR A 26 -4.11 27.38 7.04
C THR A 26 -3.06 26.62 6.22
N ASP A 27 -2.00 26.13 6.87
CA ASP A 27 -0.94 25.39 6.19
C ASP A 27 -1.41 24.00 5.73
N HIS A 28 -2.21 23.33 6.55
CA HIS A 28 -2.83 22.05 6.20
C HIS A 28 -3.74 22.16 4.96
N ARG A 29 -4.58 23.20 4.88
CA ARG A 29 -5.44 23.44 3.70
C ARG A 29 -4.63 23.72 2.44
N ARG A 30 -3.54 24.49 2.55
CA ARG A 30 -2.61 24.72 1.42
C ARG A 30 -1.98 23.42 0.95
N ALA A 31 -1.53 22.57 1.88
CA ALA A 31 -0.96 21.27 1.57
C ALA A 31 -1.95 20.36 0.82
N LEU A 32 -3.22 20.34 1.23
CA LEU A 32 -4.27 19.58 0.54
C LEU A 32 -4.54 20.09 -0.88
N TYR A 33 -4.69 21.40 -1.07
CA TYR A 33 -4.89 21.97 -2.41
C TYR A 33 -3.69 21.74 -3.32
N PHE A 34 -2.48 21.88 -2.78
CA PHE A 34 -1.27 21.61 -3.53
C PHE A 34 -1.13 20.13 -3.88
N ALA A 35 -1.45 19.22 -2.96
CA ALA A 35 -1.48 17.78 -3.24
C ALA A 35 -2.50 17.43 -4.34
N ALA A 36 -3.70 18.00 -4.29
CA ALA A 36 -4.71 17.80 -5.34
C ALA A 36 -4.23 18.32 -6.71
N PHE A 37 -3.58 19.49 -6.74
CA PHE A 37 -2.95 20.01 -7.94
C PHE A 37 -1.86 19.07 -8.48
N LEU A 38 -0.98 18.58 -7.60
CA LEU A 38 0.08 17.65 -7.98
C LEU A 38 -0.50 16.36 -8.58
N VAL A 39 -1.54 15.78 -7.98
CA VAL A 39 -2.22 14.59 -8.52
C VAL A 39 -2.73 14.82 -9.96
N LEU A 40 -3.35 15.97 -10.23
CA LEU A 40 -3.85 16.30 -11.56
C LEU A 40 -2.70 16.56 -12.56
N ALA A 41 -1.67 17.28 -12.13
CA ALA A 41 -0.50 17.57 -12.96
C ALA A 41 0.24 16.27 -13.34
N ASP A 42 0.40 15.36 -12.38
CA ASP A 42 1.08 14.09 -12.60
C ASP A 42 0.22 13.12 -13.43
N ALA A 43 -1.11 13.16 -13.32
CA ALA A 43 -2.00 12.42 -14.21
C ALA A 43 -1.83 12.86 -15.68
N ALA A 44 -1.70 14.17 -15.92
CA ALA A 44 -1.39 14.68 -17.25
C ALA A 44 0.02 14.26 -17.70
N LEU A 45 1.02 14.34 -16.82
CA LEU A 45 2.38 13.89 -17.12
C LEU A 45 2.43 12.40 -17.49
N VAL A 46 1.74 11.55 -16.73
CA VAL A 46 1.63 10.11 -17.01
C VAL A 46 0.97 9.85 -18.36
N ALA A 47 -0.11 10.57 -18.68
CA ALA A 47 -0.74 10.46 -20.00
C ALA A 47 0.22 10.85 -21.13
N LEU A 48 1.01 11.91 -20.95
CA LEU A 48 2.04 12.33 -21.89
C LEU A 48 3.16 11.27 -22.01
N ILE A 49 3.59 10.67 -20.90
CA ILE A 49 4.61 9.61 -20.92
C ILE A 49 4.11 8.41 -21.71
N VAL A 50 2.87 7.96 -21.48
CA VAL A 50 2.28 6.84 -22.22
C VAL A 50 2.13 7.15 -23.71
N ALA A 51 1.80 8.40 -24.07
CA ALA A 51 1.64 8.82 -25.46
C ALA A 51 2.97 8.98 -26.22
N PHE A 52 4.02 9.48 -25.56
CA PHE A 52 5.25 9.95 -26.24
C PHE A 52 6.50 9.15 -25.91
N VAL A 53 6.52 8.33 -24.86
CA VAL A 53 7.70 7.56 -24.46
C VAL A 53 7.50 6.08 -24.80
N PRO A 54 8.43 5.46 -25.55
CA PRO A 54 8.34 4.04 -25.88
C PRO A 54 8.27 3.15 -24.65
N TYR A 55 7.37 2.16 -24.70
CA TYR A 55 7.30 1.09 -23.70
C TYR A 55 8.63 0.32 -23.63
N THR A 56 9.07 0.01 -22.41
CA THR A 56 10.29 -0.78 -22.18
C THR A 56 9.90 -2.16 -21.67
N LYS A 57 9.95 -3.14 -22.56
CA LYS A 57 9.68 -4.53 -22.24
C LYS A 57 10.76 -5.10 -21.30
N ILE A 58 10.35 -5.55 -20.11
CA ILE A 58 11.23 -6.24 -19.17
C ILE A 58 10.53 -7.52 -18.69
N ASP A 59 9.60 -7.42 -17.74
CA ASP A 59 9.01 -8.59 -17.09
C ASP A 59 7.59 -8.95 -17.59
N TRP A 60 6.95 -8.07 -18.38
CA TRP A 60 5.52 -8.22 -18.73
C TRP A 60 5.20 -9.57 -19.37
N ASP A 61 6.00 -10.01 -20.33
CA ASP A 61 5.77 -11.28 -21.03
C ASP A 61 5.95 -12.46 -20.09
N ALA A 62 6.99 -12.44 -19.24
CA ALA A 62 7.17 -13.47 -18.22
C ALA A 62 5.97 -13.53 -17.26
N TYR A 63 5.43 -12.38 -16.85
CA TYR A 63 4.22 -12.34 -16.03
C TYR A 63 3.01 -12.92 -16.77
N MET A 64 2.85 -12.62 -18.06
CA MET A 64 1.74 -13.15 -18.85
C MET A 64 1.83 -14.66 -19.04
N SER A 65 3.02 -15.20 -19.29
CA SER A 65 3.26 -16.65 -19.43
C SER A 65 3.03 -17.39 -18.11
N GLN A 66 3.53 -16.86 -16.99
CA GLN A 66 3.30 -17.44 -15.66
C GLN A 66 1.80 -17.46 -15.29
N VAL A 67 1.07 -16.42 -15.68
CA VAL A 67 -0.39 -16.35 -15.49
C VAL A 67 -1.12 -17.32 -16.41
N ASP A 68 -0.66 -17.54 -17.64
CA ASP A 68 -1.25 -18.55 -18.54
C ASP A 68 -1.16 -19.94 -17.94
N ALA A 69 0.02 -20.36 -17.49
CA ALA A 69 0.20 -21.66 -16.81
C ALA A 69 -0.76 -21.80 -15.62
N PHE A 70 -0.90 -20.75 -14.81
CA PHE A 70 -1.85 -20.74 -13.69
C PHE A 70 -3.32 -20.85 -14.15
N LEU A 71 -3.73 -20.12 -15.20
CA LEU A 71 -5.09 -20.16 -15.73
C LEU A 71 -5.42 -21.50 -16.39
N GLU A 72 -4.43 -22.17 -16.98
CA GLU A 72 -4.53 -23.52 -17.55
C GLU A 72 -4.66 -24.63 -16.49
N GLY A 73 -4.44 -24.30 -15.21
CA GLY A 73 -4.66 -25.21 -14.10
C GLY A 73 -3.40 -25.63 -13.36
N GLU A 74 -2.22 -25.12 -13.72
CA GLU A 74 -0.98 -25.44 -13.02
C GLU A 74 -1.01 -24.90 -11.58
N ARG A 75 -0.69 -25.76 -10.61
CA ARG A 75 -0.68 -25.46 -9.17
C ARG A 75 0.64 -25.89 -8.50
N ASP A 76 1.56 -26.49 -9.24
CA ASP A 76 2.93 -26.75 -8.83
C ASP A 76 3.80 -25.51 -9.14
N TYR A 77 4.18 -24.76 -8.11
CA TYR A 77 5.03 -23.56 -8.28
C TYR A 77 6.34 -23.86 -8.99
N THR A 78 6.89 -25.07 -8.85
CA THR A 78 8.17 -25.43 -9.48
C THR A 78 8.08 -25.49 -11.00
N LYS A 79 6.85 -25.59 -11.54
CA LYS A 79 6.54 -25.65 -12.97
C LYS A 79 6.02 -24.34 -13.54
N ILE A 80 5.74 -23.34 -12.71
CA ILE A 80 5.28 -22.03 -13.17
C ILE A 80 6.50 -21.17 -13.48
N GLU A 81 6.84 -21.03 -14.75
CA GLU A 81 7.96 -20.22 -15.22
C GLU A 81 7.57 -19.33 -16.41
N GLY A 82 8.37 -18.30 -16.66
CA GLY A 82 8.29 -17.49 -17.86
C GLY A 82 9.67 -17.31 -18.47
N ASP A 83 9.78 -16.50 -19.52
CA ASP A 83 11.04 -16.28 -20.25
C ASP A 83 12.21 -15.78 -19.37
N THR A 84 11.90 -15.22 -18.20
CA THR A 84 12.87 -14.72 -17.22
C THR A 84 13.16 -15.71 -16.08
N GLY A 85 12.63 -16.94 -16.14
CA GLY A 85 12.81 -17.99 -15.14
C GLY A 85 11.57 -18.27 -14.27
N PRO A 86 11.76 -19.04 -13.17
CA PRO A 86 10.66 -19.52 -12.33
C PRO A 86 9.93 -18.40 -11.59
N LEU A 87 8.67 -18.64 -11.26
CA LEU A 87 7.87 -17.74 -10.44
C LEU A 87 8.42 -17.69 -9.01
N VAL A 88 8.89 -16.50 -8.62
CA VAL A 88 9.42 -16.24 -7.26
C VAL A 88 8.45 -15.43 -6.39
N TYR A 89 7.30 -15.02 -6.94
CA TYR A 89 6.31 -14.25 -6.19
C TYR A 89 5.29 -15.16 -5.50
N PRO A 90 4.73 -14.74 -4.34
CA PRO A 90 3.69 -15.52 -3.68
C PRO A 90 2.36 -15.47 -4.45
N ALA A 91 1.39 -16.29 -4.03
CA ALA A 91 0.15 -16.56 -4.77
C ALA A 91 -0.68 -15.32 -5.13
N GLY A 92 -0.62 -14.26 -4.32
CA GLY A 92 -1.30 -13.00 -4.59
C GLY A 92 -0.95 -12.41 -5.95
N PHE A 93 0.29 -12.58 -6.41
CA PHE A 93 0.73 -12.16 -7.74
C PHE A 93 -0.11 -12.80 -8.85
N LEU A 94 -0.31 -14.11 -8.81
CA LEU A 94 -1.05 -14.84 -9.84
C LEU A 94 -2.50 -14.39 -9.93
N TYR A 95 -3.17 -14.17 -8.79
CA TYR A 95 -4.55 -13.66 -8.80
C TYR A 95 -4.64 -12.23 -9.31
N VAL A 96 -3.73 -11.35 -8.88
CA VAL A 96 -3.70 -9.95 -9.33
C VAL A 96 -3.45 -9.87 -10.82
N TYR A 97 -2.44 -10.56 -11.33
CA TYR A 97 -2.12 -10.51 -12.76
C TYR A 97 -3.11 -11.29 -13.63
N SER A 98 -3.82 -12.29 -13.09
CA SER A 98 -4.99 -12.87 -13.75
C SER A 98 -6.09 -11.82 -13.98
N ALA A 99 -6.38 -11.00 -12.95
CA ALA A 99 -7.34 -9.90 -13.08
C ALA A 99 -6.85 -8.81 -14.05
N VAL A 100 -5.56 -8.46 -14.00
CA VAL A 100 -4.95 -7.53 -14.97
C VAL A 100 -5.10 -8.06 -16.39
N LYS A 101 -4.79 -9.34 -16.63
CA LYS A 101 -4.90 -9.96 -17.94
C LYS A 101 -6.35 -9.96 -18.44
N PHE A 102 -7.30 -10.31 -17.57
CA PHE A 102 -8.73 -10.26 -17.87
C PHE A 102 -9.19 -8.85 -18.29
N LEU A 103 -8.78 -7.81 -17.56
CA LEU A 103 -9.18 -6.42 -17.84
C LEU A 103 -8.52 -5.83 -19.09
N THR A 104 -7.28 -6.23 -19.39
CA THR A 104 -6.47 -5.65 -20.47
C THR A 104 -6.50 -6.47 -21.76
N GLY A 105 -6.95 -7.72 -21.68
CA GLY A 105 -6.80 -8.72 -22.72
C GLY A 105 -5.33 -9.13 -22.94
N GLY A 106 -4.47 -8.95 -21.92
CA GLY A 106 -3.03 -9.21 -22.02
C GLY A 106 -2.25 -8.20 -22.88
N ARG A 107 -2.90 -7.10 -23.31
CA ARG A 107 -2.29 -6.08 -24.17
C ARG A 107 -1.57 -5.01 -23.36
N VAL A 108 -0.40 -4.59 -23.83
CA VAL A 108 0.46 -3.61 -23.17
C VAL A 108 -0.22 -2.26 -23.01
N PHE A 109 -0.83 -1.70 -24.07
CA PHE A 109 -1.41 -0.35 -23.99
C PHE A 109 -2.53 -0.23 -22.93
N PRO A 110 -3.56 -1.10 -22.89
CA PRO A 110 -4.52 -1.11 -21.80
C PRO A 110 -3.88 -1.31 -20.41
N ALA A 111 -2.82 -2.12 -20.32
CA ALA A 111 -2.08 -2.28 -19.07
C ALA A 111 -1.36 -0.99 -18.65
N GLN A 112 -0.77 -0.23 -19.58
CA GLN A 112 -0.16 1.08 -19.28
C GLN A 112 -1.19 2.07 -18.73
N ILE A 113 -2.43 2.06 -19.26
CA ILE A 113 -3.52 2.88 -18.71
C ILE A 113 -3.88 2.43 -17.28
N LEU A 114 -4.04 1.12 -17.06
CA LEU A 114 -4.32 0.57 -15.74
C LEU A 114 -3.23 0.91 -14.72
N PHE A 115 -1.97 0.73 -15.08
CA PHE A 115 -0.83 1.08 -14.24
C PHE A 115 -0.67 2.60 -14.05
N GLY A 116 -1.10 3.40 -15.03
CA GLY A 116 -1.18 4.85 -14.88
C GLY A 116 -2.21 5.25 -13.80
N VAL A 117 -3.40 4.63 -13.81
CA VAL A 117 -4.39 4.83 -12.73
C VAL A 117 -3.84 4.36 -11.38
N LEU A 118 -3.21 3.18 -11.36
CA LEU A 118 -2.58 2.63 -10.14
C LEU A 118 -1.51 3.56 -9.58
N TYR A 119 -0.70 4.16 -10.45
CA TYR A 119 0.30 5.17 -10.07
C TYR A 119 -0.35 6.39 -9.41
N ILE A 120 -1.41 6.94 -10.00
CA ILE A 120 -2.10 8.10 -9.45
C ILE A 120 -2.76 7.78 -8.09
N VAL A 121 -3.30 6.58 -7.93
CA VAL A 121 -3.79 6.10 -6.62
C VAL A 121 -2.64 6.02 -5.62
N ASN A 122 -1.51 5.42 -5.99
CA ASN A 122 -0.33 5.31 -5.14
C ASN A 122 0.19 6.69 -4.72
N LEU A 123 0.35 7.62 -5.67
CA LEU A 123 0.77 9.00 -5.40
C LEU A 123 -0.19 9.69 -4.43
N SER A 124 -1.50 9.54 -4.63
CA SER A 124 -2.53 10.12 -3.76
C SER A 124 -2.42 9.59 -2.32
N LEU A 125 -2.20 8.28 -2.16
CA LEU A 125 -1.99 7.66 -0.85
C LEU A 125 -0.70 8.18 -0.19
N THR A 126 0.40 8.26 -0.93
CA THR A 126 1.67 8.81 -0.43
C THR A 126 1.52 10.26 0.00
N LEU A 127 0.91 11.12 -0.83
CA LEU A 127 0.65 12.52 -0.49
C LEU A 127 -0.25 12.64 0.75
N LEU A 128 -1.30 11.82 0.86
CA LEU A 128 -2.17 11.79 2.03
C LEU A 128 -1.39 11.43 3.31
N LEU A 129 -0.47 10.46 3.26
CA LEU A 129 0.40 10.12 4.39
C LEU A 129 1.24 11.32 4.83
N TYR A 130 1.87 12.03 3.89
CA TYR A 130 2.70 13.20 4.21
C TYR A 130 1.87 14.38 4.74
N VAL A 131 0.73 14.68 4.14
CA VAL A 131 -0.18 15.73 4.62
C VAL A 131 -0.71 15.39 6.01
N LYS A 132 -1.04 14.12 6.26
CA LYS A 132 -1.60 13.68 7.55
C LYS A 132 -0.56 13.65 8.67
N THR A 133 0.70 13.34 8.36
CA THR A 133 1.78 13.27 9.34
C THR A 133 2.38 14.64 9.66
N GLU A 134 2.12 15.66 8.83
CA GLU A 134 2.61 17.04 9.01
C GLU A 134 4.15 17.12 9.17
N VAL A 135 4.88 16.15 8.61
CA VAL A 135 6.35 16.04 8.74
C VAL A 135 7.13 16.90 7.75
N LEU A 136 6.48 17.34 6.65
CA LEU A 136 7.11 18.13 5.60
C LEU A 136 6.30 19.43 5.36
N PRO A 137 6.97 20.52 4.98
CA PRO A 137 6.28 21.72 4.50
C PRO A 137 5.57 21.43 3.17
N TRP A 138 4.46 22.11 2.91
CA TRP A 138 3.60 21.85 1.75
C TRP A 138 4.34 21.84 0.40
N TRP A 139 5.33 22.73 0.20
CA TRP A 139 6.08 22.82 -1.06
C TRP A 139 6.93 21.58 -1.32
N ALA A 140 7.39 20.88 -0.27
CA ALA A 140 8.22 19.68 -0.40
C ALA A 140 7.45 18.48 -0.97
N LEU A 141 6.11 18.53 -0.95
CA LEU A 141 5.27 17.53 -1.63
C LEU A 141 5.56 17.46 -3.13
N GLY A 142 5.96 18.57 -3.75
CA GLY A 142 6.33 18.60 -5.17
C GLY A 142 7.53 17.70 -5.49
N LEU A 143 8.47 17.54 -4.55
CA LEU A 143 9.65 16.70 -4.73
C LEU A 143 9.28 15.21 -4.88
N LEU A 144 8.15 14.78 -4.32
CA LEU A 144 7.67 13.41 -4.41
C LEU A 144 7.25 13.03 -5.84
N CYS A 145 6.86 14.01 -6.67
CA CYS A 145 6.41 13.80 -8.04
C CYS A 145 7.56 13.83 -9.06
N LEU A 146 8.78 14.24 -8.68
CA LEU A 146 9.87 14.45 -9.65
C LEU A 146 10.61 13.16 -10.05
N SER A 147 10.23 12.01 -9.49
CA SER A 147 10.96 10.76 -9.70
C SER A 147 10.67 10.13 -11.07
N LYS A 148 11.57 10.37 -12.04
CA LYS A 148 11.55 9.69 -13.34
C LYS A 148 11.54 8.16 -13.21
N ARG A 149 12.21 7.63 -12.20
CA ARG A 149 12.30 6.18 -11.96
C ARG A 149 10.95 5.58 -11.60
N VAL A 150 10.16 6.23 -10.73
CA VAL A 150 8.85 5.71 -10.31
C VAL A 150 7.89 5.70 -11.50
N HIS A 151 7.86 6.78 -12.29
CA HIS A 151 7.09 6.82 -13.54
C HIS A 151 7.46 5.66 -14.47
N SER A 152 8.75 5.43 -14.70
CA SER A 152 9.21 4.33 -15.55
C SER A 152 8.79 2.95 -15.01
N ILE A 153 8.90 2.73 -13.70
CA ILE A 153 8.51 1.45 -13.05
C ILE A 153 7.01 1.18 -13.26
N PHE A 154 6.16 2.17 -13.03
CA PHE A 154 4.72 2.01 -13.18
C PHE A 154 4.31 1.88 -14.64
N VAL A 155 4.58 2.87 -15.49
CA VAL A 155 3.92 2.96 -16.80
C VAL A 155 4.75 2.49 -17.99
N LEU A 156 6.06 2.31 -17.83
CA LEU A 156 6.94 1.83 -18.91
C LEU A 156 7.41 0.39 -18.73
N ARG A 157 7.38 -0.14 -17.50
CA ARG A 157 7.86 -1.50 -17.18
C ARG A 157 6.77 -2.42 -16.67
N LEU A 158 5.71 -1.87 -16.06
CA LEU A 158 4.55 -2.61 -15.54
C LEU A 158 4.92 -3.64 -14.45
N PHE A 159 5.84 -3.26 -13.56
CA PHE A 159 6.37 -4.16 -12.52
C PHE A 159 5.36 -4.50 -11.42
N ASN A 160 5.47 -5.72 -10.91
CA ASN A 160 4.64 -6.22 -9.80
C ASN A 160 4.73 -5.35 -8.53
N ASP A 161 5.89 -4.71 -8.31
CA ASP A 161 6.11 -3.77 -7.21
C ASP A 161 5.03 -2.69 -7.11
N CYS A 162 4.43 -2.28 -8.24
CA CYS A 162 3.41 -1.25 -8.27
C CYS A 162 2.18 -1.63 -7.43
N PHE A 163 1.69 -2.86 -7.58
CA PHE A 163 0.54 -3.35 -6.80
C PHE A 163 0.93 -3.53 -5.32
N ALA A 164 2.06 -4.17 -5.06
CA ALA A 164 2.53 -4.42 -3.70
C ALA A 164 2.71 -3.11 -2.90
N MET A 165 3.37 -2.11 -3.50
CA MET A 165 3.61 -0.83 -2.84
C MET A 165 2.33 0.00 -2.69
N THR A 166 1.41 -0.06 -3.65
CA THR A 166 0.11 0.64 -3.53
C THR A 166 -0.71 0.06 -2.36
N LEU A 167 -0.78 -1.27 -2.23
CA LEU A 167 -1.46 -1.90 -1.10
C LEU A 167 -0.75 -1.60 0.22
N LEU A 168 0.59 -1.58 0.25
CA LEU A 168 1.33 -1.18 1.45
C LEU A 168 0.99 0.25 1.87
N HIS A 169 1.01 1.22 0.96
CA HIS A 169 0.65 2.60 1.29
C HIS A 169 -0.81 2.72 1.73
N ALA A 170 -1.73 1.95 1.12
CA ALA A 170 -3.12 1.88 1.56
C ALA A 170 -3.24 1.32 3.00
N ALA A 171 -2.50 0.27 3.32
CA ALA A 171 -2.42 -0.28 4.68
C ALA A 171 -1.91 0.76 5.68
N MET A 172 -0.85 1.50 5.33
CA MET A 172 -0.32 2.58 6.17
C MET A 172 -1.36 3.68 6.42
N VAL A 173 -2.08 4.10 5.38
CA VAL A 173 -3.18 5.09 5.52
C VAL A 173 -4.21 4.58 6.51
N LEU A 174 -4.70 3.35 6.33
CA LEU A 174 -5.68 2.74 7.25
C LEU A 174 -5.18 2.68 8.70
N ILE A 175 -3.91 2.34 8.90
CA ILE A 175 -3.29 2.29 10.24
C ILE A 175 -3.23 3.69 10.88
N ILE A 176 -2.85 4.73 10.12
CA ILE A 176 -2.84 6.11 10.61
C ILE A 176 -4.25 6.56 11.04
N TYR A 177 -5.29 6.15 10.30
CA TYR A 177 -6.69 6.38 10.67
C TYR A 177 -7.24 5.39 11.70
N ARG A 178 -6.36 4.66 12.42
CA ARG A 178 -6.69 3.72 13.51
C ARG A 178 -7.55 2.53 13.09
N LYS A 179 -7.62 2.21 11.79
CA LYS A 179 -8.31 1.03 11.24
C LYS A 179 -7.36 -0.19 11.19
N TRP A 180 -6.83 -0.58 12.35
CA TRP A 180 -5.76 -1.57 12.48
C TRP A 180 -6.05 -2.93 11.82
N TYR A 181 -7.22 -3.52 12.07
CA TYR A 181 -7.59 -4.82 11.50
C TYR A 181 -7.62 -4.80 9.97
N LEU A 182 -8.27 -3.79 9.38
CA LEU A 182 -8.33 -3.64 7.94
C LEU A 182 -6.94 -3.32 7.35
N GLY A 183 -6.17 -2.46 8.02
CA GLY A 183 -4.79 -2.18 7.64
C GLY A 183 -3.93 -3.44 7.58
N LEU A 184 -4.09 -4.36 8.54
CA LEU A 184 -3.35 -5.63 8.55
C LEU A 184 -3.83 -6.63 7.49
N VAL A 185 -5.13 -6.67 7.20
CA VAL A 185 -5.67 -7.46 6.08
C VAL A 185 -5.08 -6.97 4.75
N VAL A 186 -5.08 -5.65 4.53
CA VAL A 186 -4.49 -5.05 3.31
C VAL A 186 -2.97 -5.25 3.27
N PHE A 187 -2.27 -5.11 4.39
CA PHE A 187 -0.84 -5.39 4.49
C PHE A 187 -0.51 -6.84 4.13
N SER A 188 -1.32 -7.79 4.62
CA SER A 188 -1.18 -9.20 4.25
C SER A 188 -1.39 -9.41 2.75
N GLY A 189 -2.38 -8.75 2.15
CA GLY A 189 -2.56 -8.74 0.70
C GLY A 189 -1.34 -8.19 -0.06
N ALA A 190 -0.66 -7.17 0.46
CA ALA A 190 0.58 -6.68 -0.14
C ALA A 190 1.72 -7.72 -0.06
N VAL A 191 1.87 -8.39 1.09
CA VAL A 191 2.86 -9.47 1.29
C VAL A 191 2.61 -10.64 0.35
N SER A 192 1.35 -11.01 0.09
CA SER A 192 1.03 -12.10 -0.82
C SER A 192 1.32 -11.78 -2.29
N ILE A 193 1.47 -10.50 -2.66
CA ILE A 193 1.88 -10.08 -4.00
C ILE A 193 3.40 -10.04 -4.12
N LYS A 194 4.10 -9.51 -3.11
CA LYS A 194 5.57 -9.43 -3.07
C LYS A 194 6.11 -9.53 -1.65
N MET A 195 6.95 -10.53 -1.41
CA MET A 195 7.48 -10.84 -0.08
C MET A 195 8.33 -9.73 0.54
N ASN A 196 8.93 -8.82 -0.25
CA ASN A 196 9.72 -7.70 0.27
C ASN A 196 8.93 -6.78 1.21
N VAL A 197 7.60 -6.76 1.10
CA VAL A 197 6.73 -6.01 2.03
C VAL A 197 6.84 -6.53 3.46
N LEU A 198 7.25 -7.79 3.67
CA LEU A 198 7.48 -8.37 4.99
C LEU A 198 8.57 -7.63 5.78
N LEU A 199 9.47 -6.90 5.11
CA LEU A 199 10.50 -6.08 5.77
C LEU A 199 9.90 -4.96 6.64
N PHE A 200 8.64 -4.58 6.41
CA PHE A 200 7.90 -3.62 7.24
C PHE A 200 7.23 -4.27 8.47
N ALA A 201 7.19 -5.60 8.56
CA ALA A 201 6.51 -6.31 9.65
C ALA A 201 7.12 -6.06 11.04
N PRO A 202 8.45 -5.98 11.25
CA PRO A 202 9.02 -5.74 12.58
C PRO A 202 8.60 -4.39 13.18
N SER A 203 8.64 -3.32 12.37
CA SER A 203 8.23 -1.98 12.81
C SER A 203 6.71 -1.91 13.03
N LEU A 204 5.92 -2.57 12.17
CA LEU A 204 4.48 -2.69 12.33
C LEU A 204 4.09 -3.41 13.64
N LEU A 205 4.73 -4.54 13.94
CA LEU A 205 4.47 -5.30 15.16
C LEU A 205 4.78 -4.46 16.42
N LEU A 206 5.89 -3.73 16.42
CA LEU A 206 6.23 -2.82 17.52
C LEU A 206 5.16 -1.75 17.73
N LEU A 207 4.65 -1.15 16.63
CA LEU A 207 3.56 -0.16 16.70
C LEU A 207 2.28 -0.79 17.22
N MET A 208 1.94 -2.00 16.80
CA MET A 208 0.74 -2.70 17.25
C MET A 208 0.77 -3.00 18.75
N VAL A 209 1.89 -3.52 19.27
CA VAL A 209 2.04 -3.80 20.71
C VAL A 209 1.92 -2.52 21.56
N LYS A 210 2.36 -1.37 21.02
CA LYS A 210 2.19 -0.07 21.68
C LYS A 210 0.77 0.50 21.55
N ALA A 211 0.08 0.23 20.46
CA ALA A 211 -1.20 0.87 20.13
C ALA A 211 -2.45 0.04 20.48
N MET A 212 -2.31 -1.28 20.65
CA MET A 212 -3.40 -2.24 20.85
C MET A 212 -3.15 -3.13 22.07
N SER A 213 -4.21 -3.76 22.59
CA SER A 213 -4.08 -4.82 23.59
C SER A 213 -3.52 -6.11 22.97
N ILE A 214 -2.94 -6.99 23.78
CA ILE A 214 -2.40 -8.28 23.32
C ILE A 214 -3.46 -9.10 22.57
N LYS A 215 -4.70 -9.13 23.06
CA LYS A 215 -5.83 -9.79 22.36
C LYS A 215 -6.10 -9.14 21.00
N GLY A 216 -6.06 -7.81 20.92
CA GLY A 216 -6.24 -7.08 19.67
C GLY A 216 -5.15 -7.40 18.64
N VAL A 217 -3.89 -7.43 19.08
CA VAL A 217 -2.74 -7.83 18.26
C VAL A 217 -2.94 -9.25 17.71
N PHE A 218 -3.30 -10.20 18.57
CA PHE A 218 -3.55 -11.59 18.18
C PHE A 218 -4.61 -11.69 17.09
N PHE A 219 -5.79 -11.08 17.27
CA PHE A 219 -6.86 -11.14 16.26
C PHE A 219 -6.50 -10.44 14.95
N ALA A 220 -5.72 -9.37 14.99
CA ALA A 220 -5.28 -8.68 13.78
C ALA A 220 -4.26 -9.54 13.00
N LEU A 221 -3.32 -10.19 13.70
CA LEU A 221 -2.39 -11.14 13.10
C LEU A 221 -3.11 -12.39 12.56
N LEU A 222 -4.12 -12.87 13.27
CA LEU A 222 -4.97 -13.98 12.80
C LEU A 222 -5.66 -13.60 11.48
N GLY A 223 -6.22 -12.40 11.38
CA GLY A 223 -6.81 -11.90 10.14
C GLY A 223 -5.81 -11.86 8.98
N ALA A 224 -4.58 -11.39 9.25
CA ALA A 224 -3.50 -11.41 8.25
C ALA A 224 -3.11 -12.84 7.84
N ALA A 225 -3.03 -13.78 8.78
CA ALA A 225 -2.70 -15.18 8.52
C ALA A 225 -3.78 -15.87 7.68
N VAL A 226 -5.07 -15.61 7.96
CA VAL A 226 -6.19 -16.14 7.18
C VAL A 226 -6.08 -15.73 5.71
N VAL A 227 -5.71 -14.47 5.43
CA VAL A 227 -5.48 -14.01 4.04
C VAL A 227 -4.38 -14.84 3.35
N GLN A 228 -3.26 -15.09 4.01
CA GLN A 228 -2.17 -15.89 3.44
C GLN A 228 -2.61 -17.33 3.16
N VAL A 229 -3.27 -17.96 4.12
CA VAL A 229 -3.77 -19.34 3.98
C VAL A 229 -4.76 -19.42 2.83
N LEU A 230 -5.74 -18.52 2.74
CA LEU A 230 -6.76 -18.54 1.69
C LEU A 230 -6.14 -18.38 0.29
N LEU A 231 -5.20 -17.45 0.13
CA LEU A 231 -4.55 -17.23 -1.17
C LEU A 231 -3.61 -18.39 -1.55
N GLY A 232 -2.91 -18.98 -0.57
CA GLY A 232 -2.00 -20.10 -0.78
C GLY A 232 -2.68 -21.47 -0.89
N MET A 233 -3.92 -21.60 -0.41
CA MET A 233 -4.63 -22.88 -0.27
C MET A 233 -4.62 -23.77 -1.52
N PRO A 234 -4.88 -23.27 -2.75
CA PRO A 234 -4.90 -24.12 -3.94
C PRO A 234 -3.54 -24.78 -4.24
N PHE A 235 -2.45 -24.11 -3.88
CA PHE A 235 -1.09 -24.59 -4.08
C PHE A 235 -0.66 -25.52 -2.94
N LEU A 236 -0.97 -25.15 -1.69
CA LEU A 236 -0.65 -25.97 -0.51
C LEU A 236 -1.39 -27.31 -0.51
N LEU A 237 -2.62 -27.37 -1.01
CA LEU A 237 -3.39 -28.61 -1.05
C LEU A 237 -2.97 -29.54 -2.19
N SER A 238 -2.55 -28.98 -3.32
CA SER A 238 -2.12 -29.77 -4.48
C SER A 238 -0.68 -30.27 -4.30
N HIS A 239 0.20 -29.42 -3.75
CA HIS A 239 1.62 -29.69 -3.57
C HIS A 239 2.10 -29.13 -2.22
N PRO A 240 1.87 -29.84 -1.09
CA PRO A 240 2.23 -29.36 0.25
C PRO A 240 3.74 -29.34 0.55
N GLY A 241 4.56 -29.85 -0.37
CA GLY A 241 6.01 -30.11 -0.17
C GLY A 241 6.97 -29.09 -0.78
N LEU A 242 6.51 -27.86 -1.03
CA LEU A 242 7.41 -26.72 -1.31
C LEU A 242 8.11 -26.24 -0.04
#